data_AF-A0A7U9SRD7-F1
#
_entry.id   AF-A0A7U9SRD7-F1
#
_cell.length_a   1.000
_cell.length_b   1.000
_cell.length_c   1.000
_cell.angle_alpha   90.00
_cell.angle_beta   90.00
_cell.angle_gamma   90.00
#
_symmetry.space_group_name_H-M   'P 1'
#
loop_
_entity.id
_entity.type
_entity.pdbx_description
1 polymer ?
#
loop_
_entity_poly.entity_id
_entity_poly.type
_entity_poly.pdbx_seq_one_letter_code
_entity_poly.pdbx_strand_id
1 'polypeptide(L)' 'MTIKEAVRERHMVRKYTDKPIPIDIVKLLEERIAENNKLHDLRLALVTGNSDGLSGVAKLLLAKGVNNYGVSQKMGWSPL' A
#
# COMPACT_ATOMS: atom_id res chain seq x y z
N MET A 1 -16.04 -13.99 6.88
CA MET A 1 -14.85 -13.85 7.74
C MET A 1 -15.08 -12.70 8.70
N THR A 2 -14.91 -12.94 9.99
CA THR A 2 -14.87 -11.90 11.02
C THR A 2 -13.51 -11.19 11.02
N ILE A 3 -13.42 -10.00 11.62
CA ILE A 3 -12.13 -9.28 11.75
C ILE A 3 -11.10 -10.13 12.53
N LYS A 4 -11.53 -10.86 13.57
CA LYS A 4 -10.63 -11.69 14.38
C LYS A 4 -10.00 -12.84 13.58
N GLU A 5 -10.77 -13.47 12.70
CA GLU A 5 -10.28 -14.51 11.81
C GLU A 5 -9.32 -13.92 10.76
N ALA A 6 -9.69 -12.80 10.15
CA ALA A 6 -8.85 -12.10 9.16
C ALA A 6 -7.46 -11.74 9.70
N VAL A 7 -7.40 -11.27 10.94
CA VAL A 7 -6.13 -10.92 11.60
C VAL A 7 -5.25 -12.15 11.81
N ARG A 8 -5.83 -13.32 12.13
CA ARG A 8 -5.08 -14.57 12.30
C ARG A 8 -4.55 -15.12 10.98
N GLU A 9 -5.33 -15.00 9.92
CA GLU A 9 -4.97 -15.52 8.59
C GLU A 9 -4.02 -14.60 7.81
N ARG A 10 -3.90 -13.32 8.23
CA ARG A 10 -3.02 -12.34 7.59
C ARG A 10 -1.57 -12.83 7.61
N HIS A 11 -1.00 -12.97 6.42
CA HIS A 11 0.40 -13.31 6.20
C HIS A 11 1.00 -12.42 5.10
N MET A 12 2.33 -12.35 5.04
CA MET A 12 3.02 -11.66 3.96
C MET A 12 2.95 -12.50 2.68
N VAL A 13 2.25 -12.02 1.66
CA VAL A 13 2.28 -12.58 0.31
C VAL A 13 3.60 -12.18 -0.36
N ARG A 14 4.32 -13.14 -0.94
CA ARG A 14 5.61 -12.92 -1.64
C ARG A 14 5.60 -13.31 -3.12
N LYS A 15 4.48 -13.84 -3.61
CA LYS A 15 4.25 -14.19 -5.02
C LYS A 15 2.95 -13.53 -5.45
N TYR A 16 3.01 -12.75 -6.52
CA TYR A 16 1.88 -11.99 -7.04
C TYR A 16 1.51 -12.51 -8.42
N THR A 17 0.26 -12.26 -8.82
CA THR A 17 -0.21 -12.50 -10.19
C THR A 17 -0.20 -11.17 -10.95
N ASP A 18 0.02 -11.20 -12.26
CA ASP A 18 0.00 -10.00 -13.12
C ASP A 18 -1.42 -9.47 -13.41
N LYS A 19 -2.41 -9.84 -12.58
CA LYS A 19 -3.78 -9.36 -12.68
C LYS A 19 -3.93 -8.02 -11.95
N PRO A 20 -4.62 -7.03 -12.54
CA PRO A 20 -4.94 -5.79 -11.85
C PRO A 20 -5.85 -6.04 -10.65
N ILE A 21 -5.74 -5.19 -9.62
CA ILE A 21 -6.68 -5.20 -8.50
C ILE A 21 -8.03 -4.68 -9.01
N PRO A 22 -9.16 -5.36 -8.71
CA PRO A 22 -10.49 -4.89 -9.08
C PRO A 22 -10.78 -3.46 -8.58
N ILE A 23 -11.44 -2.66 -9.41
CA ILE A 23 -11.65 -1.22 -9.17
C ILE A 23 -12.48 -0.92 -7.91
N ASP A 24 -13.44 -1.79 -7.59
CA ASP A 24 -14.25 -1.74 -6.37
C ASP A 24 -13.37 -1.93 -5.13
N ILE A 25 -12.40 -2.84 -5.17
CA ILE A 25 -11.44 -3.06 -4.09
C ILE A 25 -10.48 -1.87 -3.96
N VAL A 26 -10.00 -1.31 -5.08
CA VAL A 26 -9.15 -0.10 -5.07
C VAL A 26 -9.87 1.05 -4.35
N LYS A 27 -11.14 1.31 -4.68
CA LYS A 27 -11.95 2.35 -4.02
C LYS A 27 -12.07 2.13 -2.51
N LEU A 28 -12.39 0.91 -2.08
CA LEU A 28 -12.48 0.58 -0.65
C LEU A 28 -11.17 0.81 0.09
N LEU A 29 -10.03 0.49 -0.54
CA LEU A 29 -8.70 0.72 0.04
C LEU A 29 -8.38 2.22 0.12
N GLU A 30 -8.69 2.99 -0.93
CA GLU A 30 -8.48 4.44 -0.97
C GLU A 30 -9.32 5.18 0.07
N GLU A 31 -10.60 4.83 0.21
CA GLU A 31 -11.48 5.37 1.26
C GLU A 31 -10.91 5.11 2.65
N ARG A 32 -10.49 3.87 2.91
CA ARG A 32 -9.90 3.49 4.20
C ARG A 32 -8.58 4.21 4.48
N ILE A 33 -7.76 4.40 3.44
CA ILE A 33 -6.51 5.17 3.54
C ILE A 33 -6.80 6.63 3.86
N ALA A 34 -7.78 7.25 3.18
CA ALA A 34 -8.15 8.64 3.41
C ALA A 34 -8.66 8.87 4.84
N GLU A 35 -9.50 7.97 5.36
CA GLU A 35 -9.94 8.00 6.76
C GLU A 35 -8.77 7.96 7.74
N ASN A 36 -7.84 7.01 7.56
CA ASN A 36 -6.70 6.85 8.45
C ASN A 36 -5.71 8.02 8.36
N ASN A 37 -5.49 8.56 7.15
CA ASN A 37 -4.68 9.75 6.94
C ASN A 37 -5.24 10.93 7.73
N LYS A 38 -6.56 11.15 7.67
CA LYS A 38 -7.23 12.20 8.43
C LYS A 38 -7.19 11.96 9.94
N LEU A 39 -7.44 10.73 10.39
CA LEU A 39 -7.56 10.41 11.81
C LEU A 39 -6.22 10.39 12.54
N HIS A 40 -5.13 10.06 11.84
CA HIS A 40 -3.83 9.80 12.43
C HIS A 40 -2.71 10.69 11.87
N ASP A 41 -3.05 11.74 11.13
CA ASP A 41 -2.11 12.64 10.44
C ASP A 41 -1.06 11.87 9.61
N LEU A 42 -1.55 10.89 8.85
CA LEU A 42 -0.72 10.08 7.95
C LEU A 42 -0.79 10.61 6.52
N ARG A 43 0.22 10.25 5.73
CA ARG A 43 0.25 10.49 4.28
C ARG A 43 0.54 9.19 3.54
N LEU A 44 -0.44 8.28 3.62
CA LEU A 44 -0.46 7.02 2.88
C LEU A 44 -1.10 7.22 1.50
N ALA A 45 -0.56 6.55 0.49
CA ALA A 45 -1.15 6.48 -0.85
C ALA A 45 -1.07 5.05 -1.39
N LEU A 46 -2.08 4.65 -2.17
CA LEU A 46 -2.09 3.42 -2.94
C LEU A 46 -1.61 3.71 -4.36
N VAL A 47 -0.62 2.97 -4.83
CA VAL A 47 -0.16 3.00 -6.22
C VAL A 47 -0.58 1.70 -6.89
N THR A 48 -1.22 1.79 -8.06
CA THR A 48 -1.66 0.63 -8.84
C THR A 48 -1.14 0.68 -10.27
N GLY A 49 -0.86 -0.49 -10.85
CA GLY A 49 -0.49 -0.62 -12.27
C GLY A 49 0.80 0.10 -12.70
N ASN A 50 1.59 0.62 -11.76
CA ASN A 50 2.79 1.38 -12.03
C ASN A 50 3.85 1.10 -10.95
N SER A 51 5.06 0.71 -11.36
CA SER A 51 6.21 0.49 -10.47
C SER A 51 7.27 1.59 -10.56
N ASP A 52 7.05 2.62 -11.38
CA ASP A 52 8.00 3.69 -11.67
C ASP A 52 8.26 4.61 -10.48
N GLY A 53 7.34 4.65 -9.52
CA GLY A 53 7.51 5.39 -8.27
C GLY A 53 8.39 4.70 -7.20
N LEU A 54 8.91 3.49 -7.48
CA LEU A 54 9.85 2.79 -6.59
C LEU A 54 11.29 3.20 -6.93
N SER A 55 12.07 3.61 -5.93
CA SER A 55 13.51 3.82 -6.10
C SER A 55 14.21 2.53 -6.56
N GLY A 56 15.36 2.62 -7.23
CA GLY A 56 16.09 1.44 -7.73
C GLY A 56 16.39 0.40 -6.64
N VAL A 57 16.61 0.84 -5.39
CA VAL A 57 16.80 -0.01 -4.22
C VAL A 57 15.50 -0.69 -3.77
N ALA A 58 14.37 0.03 -3.82
CA ALA A 58 13.05 -0.55 -3.53
C ALA A 58 12.63 -1.57 -4.61
N LYS A 59 12.96 -1.30 -5.89
CA LYS A 59 12.83 -2.28 -6.96
C LYS A 59 13.69 -3.52 -6.68
N LEU A 60 14.96 -3.38 -6.27
CA LEU A 60 15.81 -4.55 -6.00
C LEU A 60 15.32 -5.43 -4.83
N LEU A 61 14.74 -4.82 -3.78
CA LEU A 61 14.27 -5.54 -2.58
C LEU A 61 12.84 -6.09 -2.71
N LEU A 62 11.98 -5.44 -3.51
CA LEU A 62 10.57 -5.82 -3.68
C LEU A 62 10.29 -6.52 -5.01
N ALA A 63 11.11 -6.29 -6.06
CA ALA A 63 10.81 -6.73 -7.41
C ALA A 63 11.34 -8.14 -7.68
N LYS A 64 10.44 -9.09 -7.46
CA LYS A 64 9.94 -9.86 -8.60
C LYS A 64 8.41 -9.78 -8.60
N GLY A 65 7.84 -8.90 -9.44
CA GLY A 65 6.41 -8.88 -9.77
C GLY A 65 5.49 -8.01 -8.91
N VAL A 66 6.00 -7.00 -8.20
CA VAL A 66 5.15 -6.06 -7.44
C VAL A 66 4.74 -4.88 -8.32
N ASN A 67 3.45 -4.83 -8.69
CA ASN A 67 2.87 -3.73 -9.49
C ASN A 67 1.91 -2.84 -8.68
N ASN A 68 1.63 -3.20 -7.42
CA ASN A 68 0.74 -2.44 -6.53
C ASN A 68 1.37 -2.35 -5.13
N TYR A 69 1.44 -1.16 -4.53
CA TYR A 69 2.04 -0.95 -3.22
C TYR A 69 1.50 0.28 -2.49
N GLY A 70 1.65 0.28 -1.16
CA GLY A 70 1.39 1.45 -0.32
C GLY A 70 2.68 2.21 -0.05
N VAL A 71 2.64 3.53 -0.12
CA VAL A 71 3.77 4.41 0.23
C VAL A 71 3.38 5.36 1.36
N SER A 72 4.31 5.64 2.26
CA SER A 72 4.17 6.62 3.34
C SER A 72 5.22 7.71 3.17
N GLN A 73 4.81 8.97 3.13
CA GLN A 73 5.75 10.10 3.10
C GLN A 73 5.87 10.71 4.50
N LYS A 74 7.08 10.74 5.06
CA LYS A 74 7.41 11.60 6.20
C LYS A 74 7.93 12.93 5.68
N MET A 75 7.37 14.06 6.15
CA MET A 75 8.08 15.33 6.01
C MET A 75 9.33 15.30 6.88
N GLY A 76 10.45 15.81 6.36
CA GLY A 76 11.59 16.17 7.18
C GLY A 76 11.14 17.12 8.29
N TRP A 77 11.72 16.95 9.48
CA TRP A 77 11.56 17.85 10.61
C TRP A 77 11.68 19.30 10.14
N SER A 78 10.60 20.08 10.28
CA SER A 78 10.65 21.54 10.13
C SER A 78 10.92 22.09 11.54
N PRO A 79 12.12 22.60 11.83
CA PRO A 79 12.33 23.34 13.05
C PRO A 79 11.57 24.66 12.89
N LEU A 80 10.58 24.89 13.74
CA LEU A 80 10.18 26.26 14.09
C LEU A 80 11.29 26.85 14.96
#